data_AF-N1WME5-F1
#
_entry.id   AF-N1WME5-F1
#
_cell.length_a   1.000
_cell.length_b   1.000
_cell.length_c   1.000
_cell.angle_alpha   90.00
_cell.angle_beta   90.00
_cell.angle_gamma   90.00
#
_symmetry.space_group_name_H-M   'P 1'
#
loop_
_entity.id
_entity.type
_entity.pdbx_description
1 polymer ?
#
loop_
_entity_poly.entity_id
_entity_poly.type
_entity_poly.pdbx_seq_one_letter_code
_entity_poly.pdbx_strand_id
1 'polypeptide(L)'
;MYSIAERTIKVMTRSAFPGHRGKWSMSELKNLRKFYGAGDVIRRIAEKLSRSTFSIQHKIDELELGNRRVLWTKHEESRLLKYFYKKLTNQEISTILNRTPSAVGGRLLFLGKKRKDVNAWTLHQRENFWKPNELKLLKKLVREGKSGKELSQIFGRPIGGIFNKMRELSLKIKPKSKIENNLYRRFYNVNDTYFSLIDSQKKAYYLGWLITDGWVNGIIRNKDKVYKSNKIGLKIKIEDVDVLEDFKRELETDSPIKYFKKSPPQLLKNKITGKTSIIKAGRQVGLEVYSYQMQLDLSNYGVVPKKTYTVSFPKKLPEKYYPGFIAGVISGDGCVYLHKKHKRGSLLQCNIAGNLGLLKVIRKILIKNIGFNTDKKILKCNSSVNLYLLNLSQTETVKLYYWLKKNNISLMDRKNKIIEAYLNGLE
;
A
#
# COMPACT_ATOMS: atom_id res chain seq x y z
N MET A 1 60.88 25.78 3.12
CA MET A 1 60.03 25.25 2.03
C MET A 1 59.09 24.23 2.66
N TYR A 2 57.77 24.38 2.78
CA TYR A 2 56.79 25.32 2.24
C TYR A 2 55.71 25.52 3.32
N SER A 3 55.23 26.76 3.47
CA SER A 3 54.24 27.12 4.48
C SER A 3 52.81 26.85 4.01
N ILE A 4 51.95 26.62 5.02
CA ILE A 4 50.50 26.63 4.96
C ILE A 4 50.06 28.04 4.52
N ALA A 5 49.17 28.13 3.53
CA ALA A 5 48.46 29.36 3.17
C ALA A 5 47.04 29.06 2.70
N GLU A 6 46.10 29.75 3.33
CA GLU A 6 44.66 29.67 3.22
C GLU A 6 44.17 29.93 1.78
N ARG A 7 43.28 29.08 1.27
CA ARG A 7 42.51 29.35 0.04
C ARG A 7 41.18 29.99 0.41
N THR A 8 41.17 31.32 0.44
CA THR A 8 39.95 32.14 0.37
C THR A 8 39.21 31.82 -0.93
N ILE A 9 38.00 31.25 -0.80
CA ILE A 9 37.09 31.08 -1.93
C ILE A 9 36.64 32.48 -2.38
N LYS A 10 37.25 32.95 -3.46
CA LYS A 10 36.84 34.13 -4.21
C LYS A 10 35.46 33.82 -4.82
N VAL A 11 34.40 34.23 -4.13
CA VAL A 11 33.04 34.25 -4.68
C VAL A 11 33.09 35.13 -5.93
N MET A 12 33.11 34.51 -7.11
CA MET A 12 32.84 35.20 -8.36
C MET A 12 31.42 35.72 -8.30
N THR A 13 31.31 37.02 -8.01
CA THR A 13 30.10 37.82 -8.14
C THR A 13 29.46 37.55 -9.49
N ARG A 14 28.22 37.04 -9.47
CA ARG A 14 27.35 36.93 -10.64
C ARG A 14 27.35 38.26 -11.39
N SER A 15 27.72 38.21 -12.67
CA SER A 15 27.62 39.34 -13.59
C SER A 15 26.23 39.98 -13.47
N ALA A 16 26.22 41.27 -13.17
CA ALA A 16 25.05 42.11 -13.20
C ALA A 16 24.49 42.16 -14.63
N PHE A 17 23.44 41.38 -14.89
CA PHE A 17 22.51 41.74 -15.96
C PHE A 17 21.55 42.79 -15.39
N PRO A 18 21.42 43.98 -16.01
CA PRO A 18 20.47 45.00 -15.58
C PRO A 18 19.07 44.53 -15.97
N GLY A 19 18.51 43.60 -15.18
CA GLY A 19 17.17 43.07 -15.41
C GLY A 19 16.13 44.16 -15.12
N HIS A 20 15.33 44.50 -16.12
CA HIS A 20 14.26 45.47 -15.98
C HIS A 20 13.26 45.01 -14.89
N ARG A 21 13.15 45.77 -13.79
CA ARG A 21 12.20 45.52 -12.68
C ARG A 21 10.94 46.37 -12.84
N GLY A 22 10.21 46.18 -13.93
CA GLY A 22 8.93 46.85 -14.20
C GLY A 22 7.77 45.87 -14.34
N LYS A 23 6.52 46.37 -14.27
CA LYS A 23 5.32 45.61 -14.66
C LYS A 23 5.48 45.10 -16.11
N TRP A 24 4.88 43.95 -16.40
CA TRP A 24 4.87 43.40 -17.76
C TRP A 24 3.98 44.24 -18.67
N SER A 25 4.51 44.72 -19.78
CA SER A 25 3.72 45.41 -20.81
C SER A 25 2.97 44.42 -21.71
N MET A 26 1.91 44.88 -22.38
CA MET A 26 1.17 44.05 -23.33
C MET A 26 2.02 43.59 -24.52
N SER A 27 3.00 44.40 -24.94
CA SER A 27 3.93 44.00 -26.01
C SER A 27 4.90 42.91 -25.55
N GLU A 28 5.40 42.99 -24.30
CA GLU A 28 6.24 41.94 -23.69
C GLU A 28 5.48 40.63 -23.55
N LEU A 29 4.21 40.67 -23.14
CA LEU A 29 3.37 39.47 -23.02
C LEU A 29 3.08 38.84 -24.39
N LYS A 30 2.82 39.67 -25.42
CA LYS A 30 2.63 39.20 -26.80
C LYS A 30 3.91 38.55 -27.33
N ASN A 31 5.07 39.16 -27.08
CA ASN A 31 6.36 38.63 -27.50
C ASN A 31 6.76 37.36 -26.72
N LEU A 32 6.47 37.29 -25.41
CA LEU A 32 6.66 36.08 -24.60
C LEU A 32 5.85 34.91 -25.17
N ARG A 33 4.56 35.11 -25.45
CA ARG A 33 3.70 34.08 -26.07
C ARG A 33 4.23 33.65 -27.43
N LYS A 34 4.68 34.61 -28.26
CA LYS A 34 5.25 34.35 -29.58
C LYS A 34 6.53 33.54 -29.50
N PHE A 35 7.51 33.96 -28.69
CA PHE A 35 8.81 33.28 -28.59
C PHE A 35 8.69 31.92 -27.90
N TYR A 36 7.87 31.82 -26.85
CA TYR A 36 7.60 30.55 -26.16
C TYR A 36 6.86 29.56 -27.08
N GLY A 37 5.85 30.02 -27.84
CA GLY A 37 5.13 29.20 -28.82
C GLY A 37 5.96 28.81 -30.05
N ALA A 38 6.93 29.64 -30.44
CA ALA A 38 7.91 29.31 -31.49
C ALA A 38 9.00 28.33 -31.01
N GLY A 39 9.03 28.02 -29.71
CA GLY A 39 9.97 27.06 -29.14
C GLY A 39 11.35 27.64 -28.83
N ASP A 40 11.49 28.94 -28.55
CA ASP A 40 12.74 29.50 -28.02
C ASP A 40 13.02 29.00 -26.59
N VAL A 41 14.31 28.79 -26.26
CA VAL A 41 14.71 28.42 -24.88
C VAL A 41 14.57 29.59 -23.91
N ILE A 42 14.19 29.31 -22.66
CA ILE A 42 13.91 30.34 -21.63
C ILE A 42 15.05 31.34 -21.50
N ARG A 43 16.30 30.89 -21.59
CA ARG A 43 17.49 31.76 -21.57
C ARG A 43 17.51 32.76 -22.72
N ARG A 44 17.19 32.32 -23.94
CA ARG A 44 17.14 33.17 -25.13
C ARG A 44 15.95 34.13 -25.10
N ILE A 45 14.81 33.69 -24.54
CA ILE A 45 13.64 34.57 -24.31
C ILE A 45 14.00 35.65 -23.29
N ALA A 46 14.68 35.27 -22.21
CA ALA A 46 15.17 36.17 -21.17
C ALA A 46 16.10 37.25 -21.75
N GLU A 47 17.04 36.85 -22.63
CA GLU A 47 17.91 37.78 -23.36
C GLU A 47 17.12 38.71 -24.29
N LYS A 48 16.19 38.18 -25.09
CA LYS A 48 15.38 38.98 -26.04
C LYS A 48 14.43 39.97 -25.36
N LEU A 49 13.97 39.67 -24.15
CA LEU A 49 13.05 40.51 -23.39
C LEU A 49 13.76 41.31 -22.29
N SER A 50 15.09 41.20 -22.18
CA SER A 50 15.87 41.82 -21.10
C SER A 50 15.30 41.55 -19.70
N ARG A 51 14.82 40.32 -19.47
CA ARG A 51 14.25 39.84 -18.19
C ARG A 51 15.08 38.68 -17.65
N SER A 52 14.95 38.39 -16.35
CA SER A 52 15.60 37.20 -15.78
C SER A 52 14.89 35.92 -16.23
N THR A 53 15.64 34.82 -16.35
CA THR A 53 15.09 33.48 -16.66
C THR A 53 14.00 33.05 -15.67
N PHE A 54 14.15 33.43 -14.40
CA PHE A 54 13.16 33.22 -13.36
C PHE A 54 11.85 33.98 -13.63
N SER A 55 11.94 35.26 -14.02
CA SER A 55 10.77 36.09 -14.35
C SER A 55 10.02 35.54 -15.56
N ILE A 56 10.74 35.07 -16.58
CA ILE A 56 10.14 34.40 -17.75
C ILE A 56 9.40 33.13 -17.33
N GLN A 57 10.01 32.25 -16.53
CA GLN A 57 9.38 31.00 -16.08
C GLN A 57 8.13 31.26 -15.23
N HIS A 58 8.21 32.17 -14.25
CA HIS A 58 7.07 32.53 -13.43
C HIS A 58 5.92 33.09 -14.26
N LYS A 59 6.22 33.90 -15.30
CA LYS A 59 5.18 34.45 -16.17
C LYS A 59 4.56 33.40 -17.10
N ILE A 60 5.32 32.39 -17.53
CA ILE A 60 4.81 31.23 -18.27
C ILE A 60 3.80 30.45 -17.41
N ASP A 61 4.12 30.25 -16.13
CA ASP A 61 3.25 29.54 -15.19
C ASP A 61 1.98 30.36 -14.86
N GLU A 62 2.13 31.67 -14.61
CA GLU A 62 1.01 32.60 -14.35
C GLU A 62 0.04 32.72 -15.54
N LEU A 63 0.57 32.70 -16.77
CA LEU A 63 -0.23 32.72 -18.00
C LEU A 63 -0.75 31.33 -18.40
N GLU A 64 -0.51 30.30 -17.58
CA GLU A 64 -0.88 28.90 -17.82
C GLU A 64 -0.45 28.38 -19.21
N LEU A 65 0.70 28.83 -19.72
CA LEU A 65 1.17 28.47 -21.07
C LEU A 65 1.61 27.00 -21.17
N GLY A 66 1.54 26.23 -20.07
CA GLY A 66 1.78 24.79 -20.03
C GLY A 66 3.26 24.41 -20.15
N ASN A 67 3.54 23.12 -19.93
CA ASN A 67 4.90 22.59 -20.00
C ASN A 67 5.39 22.52 -21.46
N ARG A 68 6.53 23.13 -21.77
CA ARG A 68 7.15 23.13 -23.11
C ARG A 68 7.37 21.72 -23.69
N ARG A 69 7.56 20.70 -22.84
CA ARG A 69 7.66 19.29 -23.26
C ARG A 69 6.33 18.69 -23.76
N VAL A 70 5.21 19.39 -23.59
CA VAL A 70 3.84 18.94 -23.93
C VAL A 70 3.29 19.66 -25.15
N LEU A 71 3.84 20.84 -25.50
CA LEU A 71 3.35 21.62 -26.64
C LEU A 71 3.88 21.04 -27.96
N TRP A 72 2.96 20.81 -28.89
CA TRP A 72 3.23 20.41 -30.26
C TRP A 72 3.21 21.65 -31.16
N THR A 73 4.31 21.91 -31.87
CA THR A 73 4.33 22.97 -32.88
C THR A 73 3.51 22.55 -34.11
N LYS A 74 3.00 23.52 -34.88
CA LYS A 74 2.32 23.22 -36.17
C LYS A 74 3.20 22.39 -37.10
N HIS A 75 4.50 22.66 -37.12
CA HIS A 75 5.47 21.92 -37.93
C HIS A 75 5.65 20.46 -37.47
N GLU A 76 5.79 20.23 -36.16
CA GLU A 76 5.86 18.87 -35.59
C GLU A 76 4.56 18.10 -35.85
N GLU A 77 3.42 18.75 -35.77
CA GLU A 77 2.13 18.13 -36.05
C GLU A 77 1.97 17.76 -37.53
N SER A 78 2.37 18.64 -38.45
CA SER A 78 2.39 18.30 -39.88
C SER A 78 3.31 17.12 -40.17
N ARG A 79 4.48 17.05 -39.51
CA ARG A 79 5.39 15.91 -39.62
C ARG A 79 4.79 14.64 -39.00
N LEU A 80 4.17 14.74 -37.82
CA LEU A 80 3.45 13.64 -37.17
C LEU A 80 2.39 13.04 -38.10
N LEU A 81 1.53 13.88 -38.70
CA LEU A 81 0.51 13.43 -39.64
C LEU A 81 1.11 12.82 -40.90
N LYS A 82 2.17 13.44 -41.46
CA LYS A 82 2.90 12.90 -42.61
C LYS A 82 3.41 11.48 -42.35
N TYR A 83 4.06 11.25 -41.20
CA TYR A 83 4.58 9.92 -40.85
C TYR A 83 3.49 8.92 -40.47
N PHE A 84 2.40 9.40 -39.84
CA PHE A 84 1.22 8.60 -39.57
C PHE A 84 0.59 8.05 -40.85
N TYR A 85 0.37 8.90 -41.87
CA TYR A 85 -0.19 8.46 -43.16
C TYR A 85 0.78 7.57 -43.96
N LYS A 86 2.09 7.70 -43.73
CA LYS A 86 3.11 6.75 -44.22
C LYS A 86 3.15 5.42 -43.44
N LYS A 87 2.24 5.20 -42.49
CA LYS A 87 2.09 3.97 -41.68
C LYS A 87 3.27 3.62 -40.75
N LEU A 88 4.18 4.55 -40.45
CA LEU A 88 5.23 4.34 -39.43
C LEU A 88 4.59 4.09 -38.06
N THR A 89 5.20 3.29 -37.20
CA THR A 89 4.78 3.00 -35.83
C THR A 89 4.97 4.21 -34.91
N ASN A 90 4.28 4.22 -33.76
CA ASN A 90 4.48 5.29 -32.78
C ASN A 90 5.92 5.32 -32.24
N GLN A 91 6.61 4.19 -32.20
CA GLN A 91 8.01 4.09 -31.79
C GLN A 91 8.93 4.79 -32.80
N GLU A 92 8.79 4.48 -34.09
CA GLU A 92 9.59 5.10 -35.16
C GLU A 92 9.35 6.60 -35.25
N ILE A 93 8.08 7.02 -35.18
CA ILE A 93 7.72 8.45 -35.16
C ILE A 93 8.32 9.14 -33.94
N SER A 94 8.35 8.47 -32.79
CA SER A 94 8.91 9.03 -31.56
C SER A 94 10.41 9.32 -31.68
N THR A 95 11.16 8.43 -32.33
CA THR A 95 12.59 8.62 -32.62
C THR A 95 12.79 9.79 -33.59
N ILE A 96 11.98 9.88 -34.66
CA ILE A 96 12.11 10.94 -35.67
C ILE A 96 11.77 12.33 -35.12
N LEU A 97 10.75 12.41 -34.25
CA LEU A 97 10.30 13.67 -33.66
C LEU A 97 10.96 13.97 -32.31
N ASN A 98 11.86 13.10 -31.85
CA ASN A 98 12.49 13.17 -30.52
C ASN A 98 11.46 13.36 -29.39
N ARG A 99 10.41 12.52 -29.41
CA ARG A 99 9.32 12.49 -28.41
C ARG A 99 9.26 11.10 -27.78
N THR A 100 8.45 10.95 -26.74
CA THR A 100 8.12 9.61 -26.22
C THR A 100 7.02 8.96 -27.06
N PRO A 101 6.99 7.63 -27.20
CA PRO A 101 5.92 6.92 -27.90
C PRO A 101 4.52 7.25 -27.37
N SER A 102 4.40 7.44 -26.04
CA SER A 102 3.15 7.83 -25.39
C SER A 102 2.70 9.24 -25.78
N ALA A 103 3.62 10.20 -25.94
CA ALA A 103 3.29 11.55 -26.38
C ALA A 103 2.79 11.58 -27.83
N VAL A 104 3.43 10.81 -28.72
CA VAL A 104 3.00 10.60 -30.11
C VAL A 104 1.57 10.02 -30.15
N GLY A 105 1.34 8.95 -29.39
CA GLY A 105 0.02 8.31 -29.30
C GLY A 105 -1.06 9.25 -28.77
N GLY A 106 -0.77 9.99 -27.69
CA GLY A 106 -1.68 10.97 -27.12
C GLY A 106 -2.03 12.10 -28.09
N ARG A 107 -1.07 12.58 -28.89
CA ARG A 107 -1.34 13.63 -29.88
C ARG A 107 -2.15 13.16 -31.07
N LEU A 108 -1.87 11.96 -31.60
CA LEU A 108 -2.69 11.39 -32.68
C LEU A 108 -4.15 11.22 -32.25
N LEU A 109 -4.37 10.77 -31.01
CA LEU A 109 -5.70 10.66 -30.42
C LEU A 109 -6.40 12.02 -30.34
N PHE A 110 -5.70 13.06 -29.88
CA PHE A 110 -6.21 14.43 -29.83
C PHE A 110 -6.62 14.97 -31.22
N LEU A 111 -5.89 14.59 -32.27
CA LEU A 111 -6.19 14.96 -33.66
C LEU A 111 -7.26 14.07 -34.33
N GLY A 112 -7.93 13.21 -33.56
CA GLY A 112 -8.93 12.28 -34.06
C GLY A 112 -8.37 11.18 -34.97
N LYS A 113 -7.04 11.00 -35.00
CA LYS A 113 -6.37 9.97 -35.81
C LYS A 113 -6.23 8.69 -35.01
N LYS A 114 -7.25 7.84 -35.14
CA LYS A 114 -7.21 6.48 -34.61
C LYS A 114 -6.51 5.58 -35.63
N ARG A 115 -5.50 4.83 -35.19
CA ARG A 115 -5.12 3.63 -35.93
C ARG A 115 -6.28 2.65 -35.77
N LYS A 116 -6.69 1.92 -36.82
CA LYS A 116 -7.44 0.68 -36.59
C LYS A 116 -6.52 -0.16 -35.71
N ASP A 117 -6.94 -0.43 -34.47
CA ASP A 117 -6.10 -1.06 -33.47
C ASP A 117 -5.62 -2.43 -33.95
N VAL A 118 -4.48 -2.44 -34.63
CA VAL A 118 -3.63 -3.61 -34.72
C VAL A 118 -2.52 -3.33 -33.73
N ASN A 119 -2.79 -3.63 -32.46
CA ASN A 119 -1.71 -3.84 -31.50
C ASN A 119 -0.69 -4.75 -32.19
N ALA A 120 0.56 -4.31 -32.38
CA ALA A 120 1.60 -5.11 -33.04
C ALA A 120 1.86 -6.46 -32.33
N TRP A 121 1.44 -6.57 -31.06
CA TRP A 121 1.37 -7.81 -30.29
C TRP A 121 0.29 -8.82 -30.76
N THR A 122 -0.59 -8.40 -31.67
CA THR A 122 -1.89 -9.07 -31.90
C THR A 122 -1.99 -9.74 -33.26
N LEU A 123 -1.21 -9.32 -34.26
CA LEU A 123 -1.32 -9.87 -35.60
C LEU A 123 -0.25 -10.93 -35.94
N HIS A 124 0.91 -10.96 -35.30
CA HIS A 124 1.98 -11.92 -35.62
C HIS A 124 2.08 -13.13 -34.67
N GLN A 125 1.19 -13.27 -33.67
CA GLN A 125 1.30 -14.35 -32.68
C GLN A 125 0.00 -15.11 -32.38
N ARG A 126 -1.19 -14.71 -32.87
CA ARG A 126 -2.45 -15.29 -32.40
C ARG A 126 -2.80 -16.67 -32.97
N GLU A 127 -2.49 -16.96 -34.22
CA GLU A 127 -2.90 -18.23 -34.83
C GLU A 127 -2.03 -19.43 -34.40
N ASN A 128 -0.79 -19.20 -33.94
CA ASN A 128 0.15 -20.27 -33.57
C ASN A 128 0.52 -20.33 -32.07
N PHE A 129 -0.12 -19.56 -31.19
CA PHE A 129 0.28 -19.51 -29.78
C PHE A 129 -0.08 -20.78 -29.00
N TRP A 130 -1.18 -21.46 -29.34
CA TRP A 130 -1.60 -22.72 -28.71
C TRP A 130 -1.65 -23.83 -29.75
N LYS A 131 -0.71 -24.78 -29.67
CA LYS A 131 -0.67 -25.92 -30.59
C LYS A 131 -1.88 -26.85 -30.37
N PRO A 132 -2.37 -27.57 -31.39
CA PRO A 132 -3.49 -28.51 -31.23
C PRO A 132 -3.31 -29.51 -30.08
N ASN A 133 -2.09 -30.01 -29.88
CA ASN A 133 -1.75 -30.91 -28.78
C ASN A 133 -1.88 -30.23 -27.40
N GLU A 134 -1.48 -28.97 -27.27
CA GLU A 134 -1.65 -28.18 -26.04
C GLU A 134 -3.13 -27.93 -25.74
N LEU A 135 -3.95 -27.69 -26.77
CA LEU A 135 -5.40 -27.53 -26.61
C LEU A 135 -6.06 -28.84 -26.15
N LYS A 136 -5.63 -29.99 -26.69
CA LYS A 136 -6.12 -31.32 -26.26
C LYS A 136 -5.72 -31.59 -24.81
N LEU A 137 -4.47 -31.30 -24.45
CA LEU A 137 -3.97 -31.43 -23.08
C LEU A 137 -4.70 -30.49 -22.12
N LEU A 138 -4.92 -29.22 -22.49
CA LEU A 138 -5.65 -28.25 -21.68
C LEU A 138 -7.07 -28.73 -21.39
N LYS A 139 -7.78 -29.22 -22.42
CA LYS A 139 -9.13 -29.80 -22.24
C LYS A 139 -9.12 -30.99 -21.28
N LYS A 140 -8.13 -31.87 -21.36
CA LYS A 140 -7.97 -33.02 -20.45
C LYS A 140 -7.73 -32.56 -19.01
N LEU A 141 -6.71 -31.74 -18.77
CA LEU A 141 -6.32 -31.27 -17.43
C LEU A 141 -7.42 -30.44 -16.75
N VAL A 142 -8.19 -29.67 -17.53
CA VAL A 142 -9.35 -28.92 -17.01
C VAL A 142 -10.47 -29.86 -16.56
N ARG A 143 -10.72 -30.98 -17.27
CA ARG A 143 -11.71 -31.99 -16.83
C ARG A 143 -11.24 -32.73 -15.57
N GLU A 144 -9.93 -32.94 -15.44
CA GLU A 144 -9.30 -33.52 -14.25
C GLU A 144 -9.28 -32.56 -13.05
N GLY A 145 -9.73 -31.32 -13.22
CA GLY A 145 -9.84 -30.35 -12.12
C GLY A 145 -8.52 -29.71 -11.70
N LYS A 146 -7.49 -29.76 -12.55
CA LYS A 146 -6.18 -29.13 -12.26
C LYS A 146 -6.32 -27.64 -11.99
N SER A 147 -5.66 -27.15 -10.94
CA SER A 147 -5.66 -25.75 -10.54
C SER A 147 -5.00 -24.85 -11.58
N GLY A 148 -5.34 -23.56 -11.58
CA GLY A 148 -4.69 -22.58 -12.44
C GLY A 148 -3.17 -22.54 -12.27
N LYS A 149 -2.67 -22.78 -11.05
CA LYS A 149 -1.22 -22.87 -10.76
C LYS A 149 -0.57 -24.08 -11.42
N GLU A 150 -1.18 -25.27 -11.29
CA GLU A 150 -0.71 -26.48 -11.96
C GLU A 150 -0.72 -26.30 -13.48
N LEU A 151 -1.80 -25.73 -14.04
CA LEU A 151 -1.87 -25.41 -15.46
C LEU A 151 -0.76 -24.43 -15.87
N SER A 152 -0.50 -23.40 -15.05
CA SER A 152 0.58 -22.44 -15.32
C SER A 152 1.96 -23.10 -15.36
N GLN A 153 2.23 -24.02 -14.43
CA GLN A 153 3.48 -24.78 -14.40
C GLN A 153 3.61 -25.72 -15.59
N ILE A 154 2.56 -26.46 -15.94
CA ILE A 154 2.56 -27.40 -17.07
C ILE A 154 2.75 -26.67 -18.41
N PHE A 155 2.05 -25.56 -18.61
CA PHE A 155 2.09 -24.84 -19.89
C PHE A 155 3.18 -23.77 -19.95
N GLY A 156 3.86 -23.44 -18.84
CA GLY A 156 4.83 -22.35 -18.77
C GLY A 156 4.23 -20.98 -19.08
N ARG A 157 2.92 -20.78 -18.85
CA ARG A 157 2.17 -19.58 -19.25
C ARG A 157 1.56 -18.88 -18.03
N PRO A 158 1.35 -17.55 -18.09
CA PRO A 158 0.60 -16.84 -17.04
C PRO A 158 -0.83 -17.39 -16.91
N ILE A 159 -1.30 -17.60 -15.66
CA ILE A 159 -2.67 -18.07 -15.37
C ILE A 159 -3.73 -17.27 -16.12
N GLY A 160 -3.58 -15.94 -16.20
CA GLY A 160 -4.52 -15.08 -16.92
C GLY A 160 -4.64 -15.43 -18.41
N GLY A 161 -3.53 -15.79 -19.06
CA GLY A 161 -3.52 -16.24 -20.45
C GLY A 161 -4.22 -17.59 -20.64
N ILE A 162 -4.01 -18.51 -19.70
CA ILE A 162 -4.67 -19.82 -19.68
C ILE A 162 -6.19 -19.64 -19.48
N PHE A 163 -6.61 -18.83 -18.51
CA PHE A 163 -8.04 -18.55 -18.26
C PHE A 163 -8.70 -17.80 -19.42
N ASN A 164 -7.96 -16.93 -20.12
CA ASN A 164 -8.46 -16.32 -21.37
C ASN A 164 -8.73 -17.39 -22.43
N LYS A 165 -7.78 -18.30 -22.66
CA LYS A 165 -7.95 -19.37 -23.63
C LYS A 165 -9.07 -20.34 -23.23
N MET A 166 -9.20 -20.66 -21.94
CA MET A 166 -10.33 -21.46 -21.46
C MET A 166 -11.68 -20.79 -21.71
N ARG A 167 -11.78 -19.46 -21.51
CA ARG A 167 -12.99 -18.70 -21.83
C ARG A 167 -13.31 -18.72 -23.32
N GLU A 168 -12.31 -18.54 -24.17
CA GLU A 168 -12.43 -18.63 -25.64
C GLU A 168 -12.96 -20.01 -26.07
N LEU A 169 -12.44 -21.08 -25.48
CA LEU A 169 -12.87 -22.46 -25.75
C LEU A 169 -14.16 -22.87 -25.01
N SER A 170 -14.82 -21.93 -24.31
CA SER A 170 -15.97 -22.19 -23.45
C SER A 170 -15.76 -23.32 -22.42
N LEU A 171 -14.52 -23.55 -22.01
CA LEU A 171 -14.17 -24.52 -20.97
C LEU A 171 -14.55 -23.96 -19.62
N LYS A 172 -15.60 -24.54 -19.04
CA LYS A 172 -16.05 -24.24 -17.68
C LYS A 172 -15.60 -25.36 -16.76
N ILE A 173 -14.94 -24.99 -15.68
CA ILE A 173 -14.83 -25.87 -14.53
C ILE A 173 -16.13 -25.74 -13.76
N LYS A 174 -16.69 -26.88 -13.40
CA LYS A 174 -17.86 -27.00 -12.53
C LYS A 174 -17.36 -27.43 -11.15
N PRO A 175 -16.82 -26.50 -10.34
CA PRO A 175 -16.37 -26.85 -9.01
C PRO A 175 -17.58 -27.32 -8.19
N LYS A 176 -17.43 -28.42 -7.44
CA LYS A 176 -18.47 -29.00 -6.59
C LYS A 176 -18.74 -28.13 -5.36
N SER A 177 -17.80 -27.25 -4.99
CA SER A 177 -17.94 -26.33 -3.86
C SER A 177 -17.25 -24.97 -4.07
N LYS A 178 -17.54 -24.00 -3.19
CA LYS A 178 -16.84 -22.70 -3.15
C LYS A 178 -15.36 -22.85 -2.78
N ILE A 179 -15.03 -23.83 -1.94
CA ILE A 179 -13.65 -24.17 -1.56
C ILE A 179 -12.88 -24.61 -2.81
N GLU A 180 -13.45 -25.53 -3.59
CA GLU A 180 -12.84 -26.03 -4.82
C GLU A 180 -12.66 -24.92 -5.87
N ASN A 181 -13.65 -24.04 -6.05
CA ASN A 181 -13.50 -22.88 -6.93
C ASN A 181 -12.39 -21.92 -6.47
N ASN A 182 -12.21 -21.76 -5.16
CA ASN A 182 -11.18 -20.90 -4.61
C ASN A 182 -9.79 -21.49 -4.80
N LEU A 183 -9.61 -22.80 -4.59
CA LEU A 183 -8.36 -23.53 -4.85
C LEU A 183 -7.98 -23.44 -6.33
N TYR A 184 -8.94 -23.65 -7.22
CA TYR A 184 -8.71 -23.58 -8.67
C TYR A 184 -8.13 -22.23 -9.14
N ARG A 185 -8.61 -21.13 -8.57
CA ARG A 185 -8.20 -19.77 -8.97
C ARG A 185 -6.99 -19.24 -8.21
N ARG A 186 -6.45 -19.99 -7.26
CA ARG A 186 -5.39 -19.54 -6.36
C ARG A 186 -4.02 -19.69 -7.01
N PHE A 187 -3.19 -18.65 -6.90
CA PHE A 187 -1.80 -18.69 -7.38
C PHE A 187 -0.83 -19.17 -6.29
N TYR A 188 -1.10 -18.80 -5.04
CA TYR A 188 -0.24 -19.07 -3.89
C TYR A 188 -0.85 -20.14 -2.98
N ASN A 189 -0.03 -21.03 -2.45
CA ASN A 189 -0.42 -22.00 -1.44
C ASN A 189 -0.63 -21.28 -0.10
N VAL A 190 -1.47 -21.85 0.76
CA VAL A 190 -1.68 -21.39 2.15
C VAL A 190 -2.37 -22.52 2.91
N ASN A 191 -2.03 -22.70 4.19
CA ASN A 191 -2.73 -23.59 5.10
C ASN A 191 -4.16 -23.06 5.35
N ASP A 192 -5.12 -23.60 4.60
CA ASP A 192 -6.54 -23.22 4.64
C ASP A 192 -7.18 -23.43 6.01
N THR A 193 -6.64 -24.37 6.80
CA THR A 193 -7.18 -24.81 8.09
C THR A 193 -6.50 -24.19 9.30
N TYR A 194 -5.53 -23.28 9.10
CA TYR A 194 -4.74 -22.69 10.18
C TYR A 194 -5.60 -22.05 11.29
N PHE A 195 -6.71 -21.41 10.90
CA PHE A 195 -7.66 -20.79 11.84
C PHE A 195 -8.89 -21.63 12.16
N SER A 196 -9.00 -22.88 11.67
CA SER A 196 -10.16 -23.75 11.96
C SER A 196 -10.27 -24.09 13.45
N LEU A 197 -9.13 -24.21 14.13
CA LEU A 197 -9.03 -24.34 15.58
C LEU A 197 -7.84 -23.52 16.09
N ILE A 198 -8.10 -22.67 17.09
CA ILE A 198 -7.05 -21.96 17.83
C ILE A 198 -6.56 -22.87 18.97
N ASP A 199 -5.47 -23.58 18.72
CA ASP A 199 -4.85 -24.56 19.62
C ASP A 199 -3.42 -24.17 20.06
N SER A 200 -2.97 -22.95 19.74
CA SER A 200 -1.67 -22.43 20.16
C SER A 200 -1.74 -20.94 20.50
N GLN A 201 -0.79 -20.47 21.33
CA GLN A 201 -0.64 -19.04 21.61
C GLN A 201 -0.34 -18.25 20.33
N LYS A 202 0.37 -18.86 19.38
CA LYS A 202 0.76 -18.24 18.12
C LYS A 202 -0.42 -18.01 17.18
N LYS A 203 -1.32 -18.99 17.06
CA LYS A 203 -2.60 -18.83 16.35
C LYS A 203 -3.46 -17.72 16.98
N ALA A 204 -3.55 -17.68 18.30
CA ALA A 204 -4.29 -16.63 19.01
C ALA A 204 -3.64 -15.25 18.84
N TYR A 205 -2.31 -15.18 18.84
CA TYR A 205 -1.54 -13.97 18.56
C TYR A 205 -1.86 -13.39 17.19
N TYR A 206 -1.87 -14.22 16.14
CA TYR A 206 -2.24 -13.76 14.81
C TYR A 206 -3.74 -13.45 14.66
N LEU A 207 -4.61 -14.12 15.41
CA LEU A 207 -6.02 -13.73 15.49
C LEU A 207 -6.15 -12.30 16.07
N GLY A 208 -5.36 -11.96 17.09
CA GLY A 208 -5.30 -10.61 17.68
C GLY A 208 -4.86 -9.55 16.65
N TRP A 209 -3.77 -9.80 15.91
CA TRP A 209 -3.32 -8.95 14.80
C TRP A 209 -4.37 -8.78 13.71
N LEU A 210 -5.07 -9.86 13.36
CA LEU A 210 -6.11 -9.79 12.34
C LEU A 210 -7.31 -8.97 12.80
N ILE A 211 -7.65 -9.00 14.09
CA ILE A 211 -8.70 -8.18 14.68
C ILE A 211 -8.36 -6.68 14.62
N THR A 212 -7.09 -6.30 14.83
CA THR A 212 -6.66 -4.89 14.80
C THR A 212 -6.43 -4.43 13.36
N ASP A 213 -5.27 -4.75 12.79
CA ASP A 213 -4.75 -4.23 11.53
C ASP A 213 -5.06 -5.12 10.33
N GLY A 214 -5.54 -6.34 10.58
CA GLY A 214 -5.95 -7.24 9.51
C GLY A 214 -7.23 -6.79 8.82
N TRP A 215 -7.47 -7.36 7.65
CA TRP A 215 -8.69 -7.14 6.89
C TRP A 215 -9.07 -8.38 6.08
N VAL A 216 -10.37 -8.51 5.82
CA VAL A 216 -10.94 -9.54 4.97
C VAL A 216 -11.85 -8.87 3.94
N ASN A 217 -11.77 -9.28 2.69
CA ASN A 217 -12.68 -8.83 1.64
C ASN A 217 -13.96 -9.66 1.68
N GLY A 218 -15.13 -9.04 1.79
CA GLY A 218 -16.41 -9.74 1.70
C GLY A 218 -17.61 -8.89 2.13
N ILE A 219 -18.81 -9.39 1.87
CA ILE A 219 -20.04 -9.01 2.57
C ILE A 219 -20.66 -10.34 3.01
N ILE A 220 -20.81 -10.56 4.32
CA ILE A 220 -21.70 -11.61 4.81
C ILE A 220 -23.03 -10.90 5.07
N ARG A 221 -23.95 -10.98 4.12
CA ARG A 221 -25.36 -10.66 4.35
C ARG A 221 -26.21 -11.84 3.88
N ASN A 222 -27.20 -12.14 4.70
CA ASN A 222 -28.19 -13.21 4.58
C ASN A 222 -28.46 -13.66 3.15
N LYS A 223 -28.32 -14.98 2.94
CA LYS A 223 -28.85 -15.85 1.87
C LYS A 223 -28.74 -15.42 0.39
N ASP A 224 -28.44 -14.17 0.04
CA ASP A 224 -28.30 -13.70 -1.35
C ASP A 224 -27.03 -12.85 -1.55
N LYS A 225 -26.01 -13.54 -2.07
CA LYS A 225 -24.71 -13.13 -2.63
C LYS A 225 -24.30 -11.64 -2.59
N VAL A 226 -23.06 -11.36 -2.11
CA VAL A 226 -22.01 -10.61 -2.87
C VAL A 226 -20.59 -11.00 -2.38
N TYR A 227 -19.80 -11.69 -3.21
CA TYR A 227 -18.37 -11.98 -2.97
C TYR A 227 -17.49 -11.10 -3.88
N LYS A 228 -16.70 -10.15 -3.32
CA LYS A 228 -15.70 -9.41 -4.12
C LYS A 228 -14.36 -10.15 -4.24
N SER A 229 -13.93 -10.93 -3.23
CA SER A 229 -12.80 -11.90 -3.28
C SER A 229 -12.61 -12.56 -1.91
N ASN A 230 -12.04 -13.77 -1.83
CA ASN A 230 -11.73 -14.47 -0.56
C ASN A 230 -10.41 -14.00 0.05
N LYS A 231 -10.15 -12.71 -0.02
CA LYS A 231 -8.83 -12.13 0.24
C LYS A 231 -8.72 -11.72 1.70
N ILE A 232 -7.66 -12.15 2.36
CA ILE A 232 -7.33 -11.84 3.75
C ILE A 232 -5.97 -11.17 3.70
N GLY A 233 -5.74 -10.14 4.52
CA GLY A 233 -4.46 -9.49 4.55
C GLY A 233 -4.16 -8.78 5.85
N LEU A 234 -2.87 -8.57 6.08
CA LEU A 234 -2.32 -7.76 7.15
C LEU A 234 -1.38 -6.75 6.52
N LYS A 235 -1.57 -5.46 6.82
CA LYS A 235 -0.73 -4.38 6.30
C LYS A 235 -0.24 -3.52 7.46
N ILE A 236 1.06 -3.48 7.66
CA ILE A 236 1.71 -2.83 8.80
C ILE A 236 2.89 -1.98 8.34
N LYS A 237 3.58 -1.35 9.30
CA LYS A 237 4.76 -0.53 9.02
C LYS A 237 5.93 -1.40 8.54
N ILE A 238 6.79 -0.85 7.69
CA ILE A 238 7.94 -1.60 7.15
C ILE A 238 8.93 -2.03 8.24
N GLU A 239 9.00 -1.28 9.34
CA GLU A 239 9.88 -1.58 10.47
C GLU A 239 9.46 -2.83 11.24
N ASP A 240 8.21 -3.29 11.06
CA ASP A 240 7.64 -4.48 11.73
C ASP A 240 7.47 -5.65 10.72
N VAL A 241 8.32 -5.73 9.68
CA VAL A 241 8.22 -6.74 8.60
C VAL A 241 8.42 -8.18 9.07
N ASP A 242 9.20 -8.37 10.13
CA ASP A 242 9.44 -9.64 10.82
C ASP A 242 8.13 -10.33 11.24
N VAL A 243 7.14 -9.54 11.68
CA VAL A 243 5.80 -10.05 12.01
C VAL A 243 5.13 -10.71 10.81
N LEU A 244 5.30 -10.15 9.61
CA LEU A 244 4.74 -10.70 8.36
C LEU A 244 5.51 -11.92 7.86
N GLU A 245 6.83 -11.94 8.02
CA GLU A 245 7.66 -13.11 7.69
C GLU A 245 7.30 -14.30 8.56
N ASP A 246 7.11 -14.05 9.84
CA ASP A 246 6.65 -15.05 10.81
C ASP A 246 5.22 -15.49 10.53
N PHE A 247 4.31 -14.56 10.19
CA PHE A 247 2.95 -14.91 9.83
C PHE A 247 2.90 -15.74 8.55
N LYS A 248 3.77 -15.43 7.60
CA LYS A 248 3.93 -16.19 6.35
C LYS A 248 4.35 -17.64 6.62
N ARG A 249 5.27 -17.86 7.56
CA ARG A 249 5.68 -19.21 7.99
C ARG A 249 4.53 -19.97 8.65
N GLU A 250 3.84 -19.35 9.61
CA GLU A 250 2.69 -19.96 10.28
C GLU A 250 1.56 -20.34 9.31
N LEU A 251 1.31 -19.50 8.30
CA LEU A 251 0.32 -19.77 7.27
C LEU A 251 0.79 -20.78 6.21
N GLU A 252 2.05 -21.24 6.26
CA GLU A 252 2.68 -22.11 5.27
C GLU A 252 2.41 -21.62 3.83
N THR A 253 2.52 -20.30 3.62
CA THR A 253 2.16 -19.67 2.34
C THR A 253 3.40 -19.27 1.55
N ASP A 254 3.34 -19.44 0.23
CA ASP A 254 4.34 -18.91 -0.71
C ASP A 254 3.98 -17.51 -1.23
N SER A 255 2.90 -16.89 -0.72
CA SER A 255 2.49 -15.53 -1.10
C SER A 255 3.59 -14.50 -0.78
N PRO A 256 3.93 -13.60 -1.71
CA PRO A 256 4.98 -12.61 -1.49
C PRO A 256 4.51 -11.53 -0.51
N ILE A 257 5.43 -11.08 0.34
CA ILE A 257 5.25 -9.85 1.12
C ILE A 257 5.39 -8.67 0.16
N LYS A 258 4.38 -7.81 0.11
CA LYS A 258 4.30 -6.67 -0.80
C LYS A 258 4.80 -5.41 -0.12
N TYR A 259 5.73 -4.72 -0.76
CA TYR A 259 6.26 -3.43 -0.31
C TYR A 259 5.51 -2.29 -0.99
N PHE A 260 4.88 -1.41 -0.21
CA PHE A 260 4.07 -0.32 -0.72
C PHE A 260 4.87 0.99 -0.73
N LYS A 261 4.81 1.73 -1.85
CA LYS A 261 5.44 3.04 -1.98
C LYS A 261 4.77 4.04 -1.03
N LYS A 262 5.57 5.00 -0.54
CA LYS A 262 5.09 6.09 0.31
C LYS A 262 4.05 6.90 -0.47
N SER A 263 2.85 7.04 0.10
CA SER A 263 1.86 7.97 -0.46
C SER A 263 2.38 9.41 -0.33
N PRO A 264 2.07 10.28 -1.31
CA PRO A 264 2.41 11.70 -1.20
C PRO A 264 1.77 12.30 0.07
N PRO A 265 2.40 13.31 0.70
CA PRO A 265 1.83 13.99 1.86
C PRO A 265 0.41 14.47 1.58
N GLN A 266 -0.51 14.24 2.51
CA GLN A 266 -1.89 14.67 2.40
C GLN A 266 -2.17 15.81 3.36
N LEU A 267 -2.93 16.82 2.91
CA LEU A 267 -3.46 17.86 3.78
C LEU A 267 -4.76 17.36 4.40
N LEU A 268 -4.81 17.26 5.72
CA LEU A 268 -6.04 16.90 6.44
C LEU A 268 -6.53 18.11 7.23
N LYS A 269 -7.73 18.59 6.89
CA LYS A 269 -8.42 19.63 7.66
C LYS A 269 -9.21 18.98 8.79
N ASN A 270 -8.88 19.32 10.03
CA ASN A 270 -9.66 18.91 11.19
C ASN A 270 -11.01 19.63 11.13
N LYS A 271 -12.11 18.88 11.01
CA LYS A 271 -13.46 19.43 10.90
C LYS A 271 -13.92 20.16 12.17
N ILE A 272 -13.35 19.83 13.32
CA ILE A 272 -13.72 20.41 14.63
C ILE A 272 -12.93 21.69 14.89
N THR A 273 -11.61 21.67 14.66
CA THR A 273 -10.73 22.80 15.01
C THR A 273 -10.43 23.72 13.83
N GLY A 274 -10.81 23.35 12.61
CA GLY A 274 -10.49 24.08 11.37
C GLY A 274 -9.02 24.00 10.93
N LYS A 275 -8.12 23.50 11.79
CA LYS A 275 -6.68 23.41 11.54
C LYS A 275 -6.35 22.39 10.45
N THR A 276 -5.43 22.75 9.55
CA THR A 276 -4.91 21.84 8.52
C THR A 276 -3.57 21.28 8.98
N SER A 277 -3.44 19.95 8.95
CA SER A 277 -2.20 19.22 9.28
C SER A 277 -1.68 18.47 8.04
N ILE A 278 -0.36 18.44 7.88
CA ILE A 278 0.29 17.59 6.87
C ILE A 278 0.44 16.18 7.44
N ILE A 279 -0.21 15.21 6.82
CA ILE A 279 -0.07 13.79 7.16
C ILE A 279 0.91 13.15 6.18
N LYS A 280 2.03 12.68 6.72
CA LYS A 280 3.02 11.88 5.99
C LYS A 280 2.76 10.41 6.29
N ALA A 281 2.22 9.66 5.34
CA ALA A 281 2.10 8.21 5.48
C ALA A 281 3.50 7.58 5.57
N GLY A 282 3.69 6.64 6.49
CA GLY A 282 4.90 5.83 6.56
C GLY A 282 5.01 4.85 5.38
N ARG A 283 6.18 4.21 5.22
CA ARG A 283 6.29 3.05 4.33
C ARG A 283 5.54 1.88 4.97
N GLN A 284 4.85 1.09 4.14
CA GLN A 284 4.06 -0.03 4.60
C GLN A 284 4.45 -1.30 3.85
N VAL A 285 4.29 -2.43 4.52
CA VAL A 285 4.41 -3.77 3.97
C VAL A 285 3.13 -4.54 4.22
N GLY A 286 2.83 -5.55 3.42
CA GLY A 286 1.65 -6.36 3.64
C GLY A 286 1.74 -7.76 3.07
N LEU A 287 1.18 -8.71 3.81
CA LEU A 287 0.96 -10.08 3.38
C LEU A 287 -0.52 -10.23 3.02
N GLU A 288 -0.78 -10.87 1.88
CA GLU A 288 -2.14 -11.12 1.41
C GLU A 288 -2.28 -12.58 0.98
N VAL A 289 -3.29 -13.27 1.49
CA VAL A 289 -3.62 -14.65 1.12
C VAL A 289 -5.07 -14.72 0.62
N TYR A 290 -5.39 -15.80 -0.08
CA TYR A 290 -6.73 -16.04 -0.59
C TYR A 290 -7.20 -17.38 -0.05
N SER A 291 -8.17 -17.39 0.86
CA SER A 291 -8.74 -18.63 1.40
C SER A 291 -10.19 -18.44 1.80
N TYR A 292 -11.07 -19.25 1.23
CA TYR A 292 -12.49 -19.26 1.59
C TYR A 292 -12.70 -19.89 2.97
N GLN A 293 -12.04 -21.02 3.26
CA GLN A 293 -12.15 -21.70 4.55
C GLN A 293 -11.67 -20.80 5.69
N MET A 294 -10.48 -20.23 5.54
CA MET A 294 -9.93 -19.31 6.53
C MET A 294 -10.82 -18.09 6.77
N GLN A 295 -11.46 -17.56 5.72
CA GLN A 295 -12.40 -16.46 5.87
C GLN A 295 -13.63 -16.87 6.70
N LEU A 296 -14.17 -18.06 6.49
CA LEU A 296 -15.27 -18.59 7.30
C LEU A 296 -14.83 -18.75 8.75
N ASP A 297 -13.67 -19.35 8.98
CA ASP A 297 -13.12 -19.58 10.31
C ASP A 297 -12.91 -18.26 11.06
N LEU A 298 -12.25 -17.29 10.42
CA LEU A 298 -12.04 -15.94 10.94
C LEU A 298 -13.35 -15.21 11.28
N SER A 299 -14.41 -15.42 10.49
CA SER A 299 -15.72 -14.85 10.77
C SER A 299 -16.32 -15.38 12.08
N ASN A 300 -16.08 -16.65 12.42
CA ASN A 300 -16.50 -17.24 13.70
C ASN A 300 -15.79 -16.61 14.92
N TYR A 301 -14.62 -16.00 14.69
CA TYR A 301 -13.85 -15.27 15.70
C TYR A 301 -14.04 -13.74 15.63
N GLY A 302 -14.98 -13.25 14.82
CA GLY A 302 -15.31 -11.82 14.74
C GLY A 302 -14.44 -10.99 13.80
N VAL A 303 -13.56 -11.63 13.02
CA VAL A 303 -12.78 -10.97 11.97
C VAL A 303 -13.62 -10.89 10.69
N VAL A 304 -14.38 -9.80 10.57
CA VAL A 304 -15.31 -9.54 9.46
C VAL A 304 -14.94 -8.26 8.69
N PRO A 305 -15.49 -8.05 7.47
CA PRO A 305 -15.31 -6.81 6.73
C PRO A 305 -15.81 -5.60 7.52
N LYS A 306 -15.11 -4.46 7.43
CA LYS A 306 -15.43 -3.20 8.16
C LYS A 306 -15.55 -3.37 9.69
N LYS A 307 -14.83 -4.35 10.25
CA LYS A 307 -14.88 -4.71 11.67
C LYS A 307 -14.54 -3.60 12.66
N THR A 308 -13.82 -2.54 12.29
CA THR A 308 -13.28 -1.54 13.24
C THR A 308 -14.30 -1.04 14.28
N TYR A 309 -15.59 -0.98 13.92
CA TYR A 309 -16.67 -0.55 14.83
C TYR A 309 -17.52 -1.67 15.43
N THR A 310 -17.32 -2.92 14.99
CA THR A 310 -18.11 -4.11 15.39
C THR A 310 -17.25 -5.23 15.98
N VAL A 311 -15.93 -5.02 16.15
CA VAL A 311 -15.04 -6.00 16.78
C VAL A 311 -15.58 -6.36 18.17
N SER A 312 -15.73 -7.66 18.42
CA SER A 312 -16.02 -8.20 19.74
C SER A 312 -14.94 -9.22 20.11
N PHE A 313 -14.80 -9.51 21.40
CA PHE A 313 -13.89 -10.54 21.85
C PHE A 313 -14.34 -11.91 21.30
N PRO A 314 -13.43 -12.75 20.77
CA PRO A 314 -13.77 -14.05 20.20
C PRO A 314 -14.30 -15.02 21.26
N LYS A 315 -15.63 -15.17 21.38
CA LYS A 315 -16.27 -16.00 22.41
C LYS A 315 -15.84 -17.47 22.41
N LYS A 316 -15.43 -17.99 21.24
CA LYS A 316 -14.99 -19.38 21.05
C LYS A 316 -13.50 -19.60 21.35
N LEU A 317 -12.76 -18.57 21.77
CA LEU A 317 -11.34 -18.68 22.11
C LEU A 317 -11.18 -19.31 23.50
N PRO A 318 -10.45 -20.44 23.65
CA PRO A 318 -10.19 -21.02 24.97
C PRO A 318 -9.37 -20.08 25.88
N GLU A 319 -9.67 -20.07 27.20
CA GLU A 319 -9.00 -19.17 28.16
C GLU A 319 -7.48 -19.30 28.14
N LYS A 320 -6.96 -20.53 27.97
CA LYS A 320 -5.52 -20.78 27.89
C LYS A 320 -4.80 -20.00 26.78
N TYR A 321 -5.50 -19.54 25.74
CA TYR A 321 -4.93 -18.78 24.62
C TYR A 321 -5.23 -17.28 24.67
N TYR A 322 -5.85 -16.80 25.74
CA TYR A 322 -6.01 -15.36 25.98
C TYR A 322 -4.68 -14.58 26.01
N PRO A 323 -3.55 -15.10 26.57
CA PRO A 323 -2.27 -14.42 26.51
C PRO A 323 -1.85 -14.07 25.09
N GLY A 324 -1.90 -15.04 24.17
CA GLY A 324 -1.54 -14.84 22.77
C GLY A 324 -2.44 -13.84 22.10
N PHE A 325 -3.76 -13.99 22.25
CA PHE A 325 -4.72 -13.05 21.68
C PHE A 325 -4.49 -11.61 22.15
N ILE A 326 -4.33 -11.39 23.46
CA ILE A 326 -4.10 -10.06 24.03
C ILE A 326 -2.75 -9.52 23.55
N ALA A 327 -1.69 -10.34 23.48
CA ALA A 327 -0.41 -9.93 22.94
C ALA A 327 -0.51 -9.49 21.47
N GLY A 328 -1.31 -10.17 20.66
CA GLY A 328 -1.60 -9.80 19.28
C GLY A 328 -2.35 -8.47 19.17
N VAL A 329 -3.40 -8.27 19.98
CA VAL A 329 -4.15 -7.00 20.04
C VAL A 329 -3.26 -5.84 20.48
N ILE A 330 -2.45 -6.03 21.53
CA ILE A 330 -1.51 -5.02 21.99
C ILE A 330 -0.44 -4.76 20.93
N SER A 331 -0.01 -5.77 20.18
CA SER A 331 0.96 -5.61 19.11
C SER A 331 0.36 -4.80 17.95
N GLY A 332 -0.88 -5.00 17.57
CA GLY A 332 -1.53 -4.14 16.56
C GLY A 332 -1.85 -2.74 17.05
N ASP A 333 -2.86 -2.63 17.93
CA ASP A 333 -3.47 -1.36 18.33
C ASP A 333 -2.99 -0.82 19.70
N GLY A 334 -2.03 -1.50 20.33
CA GLY A 334 -1.42 -1.01 21.58
C GLY A 334 -0.24 -0.07 21.36
N CYS A 335 0.21 0.56 22.43
CA CYS A 335 1.46 1.31 22.45
C CYS A 335 2.22 0.99 23.73
N VAL A 336 3.54 0.81 23.63
CA VAL A 336 4.45 0.71 24.77
C VAL A 336 5.47 1.82 24.62
N TYR A 337 5.68 2.59 25.67
CA TYR A 337 6.61 3.71 25.65
C TYR A 337 7.20 3.96 27.04
N LEU A 338 8.38 4.59 27.02
CA LEU A 338 9.15 4.95 28.20
C LEU A 338 9.25 6.48 28.28
N HIS A 339 8.67 7.09 29.31
CA HIS A 339 8.79 8.51 29.56
C HIS A 339 10.07 8.81 30.34
N LYS A 340 11.15 9.19 29.65
CA LYS A 340 12.48 9.44 30.27
C LYS A 340 12.55 10.67 31.20
N LYS A 341 11.60 11.60 31.12
CA LYS A 341 11.61 12.87 31.87
C LYS A 341 10.41 13.01 32.82
N HIS A 342 10.04 11.93 33.50
CA HIS A 342 8.99 12.01 34.51
C HIS A 342 9.59 12.51 35.84
N LYS A 343 8.77 13.13 36.71
CA LYS A 343 9.21 13.72 37.99
C LYS A 343 9.93 12.76 38.95
N ARG A 344 9.89 11.45 38.68
CA ARG A 344 10.43 10.36 39.53
C ARG A 344 11.34 9.40 38.73
N GLY A 345 11.96 9.86 37.64
CA GLY A 345 12.77 9.02 36.74
C GLY A 345 12.00 8.55 35.49
N SER A 346 12.41 7.45 34.88
CA SER A 346 11.70 6.89 33.72
C SER A 346 10.38 6.24 34.11
N LEU A 347 9.31 6.50 33.36
CA LEU A 347 7.99 5.89 33.57
C LEU A 347 7.60 5.02 32.38
N LEU A 348 7.56 3.69 32.60
CA LEU A 348 7.08 2.73 31.61
C LEU A 348 5.54 2.72 31.59
N GLN A 349 4.95 2.75 30.40
CA GLN A 349 3.51 2.58 30.22
C GLN A 349 3.19 1.76 28.98
N CYS A 350 2.09 1.03 29.08
CA CYS A 350 1.45 0.36 27.95
C CYS A 350 0.01 0.86 27.84
N ASN A 351 -0.50 1.03 26.63
CA ASN A 351 -1.92 1.25 26.39
C ASN A 351 -2.45 0.31 25.32
N ILE A 352 -3.76 0.10 25.35
CA ILE A 352 -4.50 -0.70 24.38
C ILE A 352 -5.62 0.19 23.84
N ALA A 353 -5.60 0.46 22.53
CA ALA A 353 -6.69 1.14 21.86
C ALA A 353 -7.70 0.14 21.30
N GLY A 354 -8.97 0.53 21.25
CA GLY A 354 -10.01 -0.31 20.68
C GLY A 354 -11.41 0.21 20.95
N ASN A 355 -12.41 -0.57 20.58
CA ASN A 355 -13.78 -0.28 20.98
C ASN A 355 -14.04 -0.71 22.44
N LEU A 356 -15.07 -0.11 23.05
CA LEU A 356 -15.41 -0.33 24.45
C LEU A 356 -15.71 -1.80 24.80
N GLY A 357 -16.39 -2.53 23.90
CA GLY A 357 -16.79 -3.92 24.13
C GLY A 357 -15.57 -4.85 24.26
N LEU A 358 -14.62 -4.73 23.33
CA LEU A 358 -13.36 -5.47 23.36
C LEU A 358 -12.56 -5.14 24.63
N LEU A 359 -12.37 -3.85 24.92
CA LEU A 359 -11.55 -3.42 26.06
C LEU A 359 -12.14 -3.82 27.41
N LYS A 360 -13.47 -3.86 27.57
CA LYS A 360 -14.12 -4.34 28.79
C LYS A 360 -13.76 -5.81 29.09
N VAL A 361 -13.75 -6.66 28.06
CA VAL A 361 -13.40 -8.08 28.20
C VAL A 361 -11.91 -8.24 28.49
N ILE A 362 -11.05 -7.55 27.73
CA ILE A 362 -9.59 -7.56 27.97
C ILE A 362 -9.28 -7.11 29.39
N ARG A 363 -9.89 -6.01 29.87
CA ARG A 363 -9.73 -5.53 31.25
C ARG A 363 -10.08 -6.60 32.28
N LYS A 364 -11.22 -7.30 32.11
CA LYS A 364 -11.63 -8.39 33.02
C LYS A 364 -10.61 -9.53 33.04
N ILE A 365 -10.10 -9.92 31.87
CA ILE A 365 -9.08 -10.97 31.75
C ILE A 365 -7.80 -10.56 32.46
N LEU A 366 -7.33 -9.32 32.24
CA LEU A 366 -6.11 -8.83 32.87
C LEU A 366 -6.26 -8.70 34.40
N ILE A 367 -7.39 -8.20 34.90
CA ILE A 367 -7.67 -8.18 36.35
C ILE A 367 -7.55 -9.59 36.93
N LYS A 368 -8.19 -10.60 36.31
CA LYS A 368 -8.16 -12.00 36.76
C LYS A 368 -6.75 -12.60 36.76
N ASN A 369 -5.93 -12.28 35.76
CA ASN A 369 -4.68 -13.01 35.50
C ASN A 369 -3.41 -12.31 35.99
N ILE A 370 -3.41 -10.97 36.05
CA ILE A 370 -2.24 -10.18 36.48
C ILE A 370 -2.51 -9.31 37.71
N GLY A 371 -3.75 -9.27 38.22
CA GLY A 371 -4.08 -8.68 39.53
C GLY A 371 -3.74 -7.19 39.63
N PHE A 372 -4.55 -6.34 38.99
CA PHE A 372 -4.49 -4.88 39.15
C PHE A 372 -5.84 -4.24 39.44
N ASN A 373 -5.81 -2.95 39.78
CA ASN A 373 -6.96 -2.13 40.18
C ASN A 373 -8.21 -2.42 39.35
N THR A 374 -9.23 -2.99 40.00
CA THR A 374 -10.52 -3.36 39.41
C THR A 374 -11.29 -2.17 38.84
N ASP A 375 -11.04 -0.98 39.38
CA ASP A 375 -11.72 0.27 39.02
C ASP A 375 -11.04 1.00 37.86
N LYS A 376 -10.03 0.37 37.24
CA LYS A 376 -9.29 0.99 36.14
C LYS A 376 -10.23 1.43 35.03
N LYS A 377 -10.32 2.74 34.82
CA LYS A 377 -11.23 3.34 33.84
C LYS A 377 -10.75 3.09 32.42
N ILE A 378 -11.68 2.72 31.55
CA ILE A 378 -11.50 2.76 30.10
C ILE A 378 -11.85 4.18 29.66
N LEU A 379 -10.88 4.89 29.09
CA LEU A 379 -11.02 6.31 28.74
C LEU A 379 -11.54 6.45 27.30
N LYS A 380 -12.52 7.31 27.08
CA LYS A 380 -12.99 7.65 25.73
C LYS A 380 -12.04 8.68 25.11
N CYS A 381 -11.64 8.47 23.86
CA CYS A 381 -10.84 9.46 23.14
C CYS A 381 -11.73 10.60 22.63
N ASN A 382 -11.40 11.84 22.99
CA ASN A 382 -12.18 13.01 22.55
C ASN A 382 -12.17 13.21 21.03
N SER A 383 -11.14 12.70 20.33
CA SER A 383 -10.95 12.89 18.90
C SER A 383 -11.68 11.86 18.01
N SER A 384 -12.37 10.87 18.58
CA SER A 384 -13.07 9.84 17.81
C SER A 384 -14.31 9.34 18.54
N VAL A 385 -15.41 9.15 17.80
CA VAL A 385 -16.72 8.79 18.37
C VAL A 385 -16.68 7.43 19.10
N ASN A 386 -15.87 6.48 18.60
CA ASN A 386 -15.86 5.08 19.02
C ASN A 386 -14.48 4.53 19.39
N LEU A 387 -13.52 5.38 19.75
CA LEU A 387 -12.19 4.96 20.18
C LEU A 387 -12.02 5.11 21.68
N TYR A 388 -11.56 4.06 22.32
CA TYR A 388 -11.31 3.99 23.75
C TYR A 388 -9.89 3.52 24.02
N LEU A 389 -9.37 3.85 25.21
CA LEU A 389 -8.04 3.48 25.68
C LEU A 389 -8.12 2.81 27.04
N LEU A 390 -7.44 1.67 27.16
CA LEU A 390 -7.11 1.05 28.43
C LEU A 390 -5.62 1.29 28.70
N ASN A 391 -5.31 2.10 29.71
CA ASN A 391 -3.93 2.39 30.10
C ASN A 391 -3.48 1.41 31.18
N LEU A 392 -2.26 0.90 31.06
CA LEU A 392 -1.58 0.10 32.06
C LEU A 392 -0.51 0.97 32.74
N SER A 393 -0.45 0.93 34.06
CA SER A 393 0.62 1.56 34.82
C SER A 393 1.95 0.85 34.58
N GLN A 394 3.04 1.38 35.11
CA GLN A 394 4.35 0.73 35.09
C GLN A 394 4.31 -0.67 35.68
N THR A 395 3.78 -0.81 36.90
CA THR A 395 3.68 -2.10 37.59
C THR A 395 2.82 -3.09 36.80
N GLU A 396 1.70 -2.64 36.24
CA GLU A 396 0.82 -3.47 35.42
C GLU A 396 1.47 -3.88 34.10
N THR A 397 2.26 -3.01 33.48
CA THR A 397 2.99 -3.30 32.25
C THR A 397 4.06 -4.36 32.49
N VAL A 398 4.77 -4.29 33.62
CA VAL A 398 5.74 -5.32 34.04
C VAL A 398 5.04 -6.66 34.33
N LYS A 399 3.91 -6.65 35.05
CA LYS A 399 3.13 -7.87 35.31
C LYS A 399 2.59 -8.49 34.02
N LEU A 400 2.10 -7.66 33.08
CA LEU A 400 1.70 -8.11 31.75
C LEU A 400 2.86 -8.82 31.05
N TYR A 401 4.06 -8.22 31.04
CA TYR A 401 5.25 -8.80 30.42
C TYR A 401 5.56 -10.21 30.97
N TYR A 402 5.63 -10.37 32.29
CA TYR A 402 5.91 -11.67 32.89
C TYR A 402 4.79 -12.68 32.68
N TRP A 403 3.52 -12.25 32.66
CA TRP A 403 2.41 -13.13 32.33
C TRP A 403 2.45 -13.63 30.90
N LEU A 404 2.82 -12.77 29.94
CA LEU A 404 3.03 -13.19 28.54
C LEU A 404 4.21 -14.17 28.44
N LYS A 405 5.36 -13.85 29.06
CA LYS A 405 6.54 -14.73 29.08
C LYS A 405 6.25 -16.11 29.69
N LYS A 406 5.52 -16.16 30.81
CA LYS A 406 5.07 -17.42 31.45
C LYS A 406 4.24 -18.30 30.51
N ASN A 407 3.54 -17.68 29.55
CA ASN A 407 2.73 -18.37 28.56
C ASN A 407 3.47 -18.56 27.22
N ASN A 408 4.80 -18.44 27.18
CA ASN A 408 5.63 -18.61 25.98
C ASN A 408 5.17 -17.73 24.80
N ILE A 409 4.77 -16.48 25.09
CA ILE A 409 4.43 -15.50 24.08
C ILE A 409 4.99 -14.12 24.45
N SER A 410 5.18 -13.26 23.47
CA SER A 410 5.65 -11.89 23.65
C SER A 410 4.85 -10.92 22.79
N LEU A 411 4.99 -9.63 23.08
CA LEU A 411 4.59 -8.58 22.15
C LEU A 411 5.53 -8.57 20.93
N MET A 412 5.20 -7.78 19.90
CA MET A 412 6.15 -7.50 18.82
C MET A 412 7.50 -7.03 19.39
N ASP A 413 8.59 -7.38 18.72
CA ASP A 413 9.96 -7.12 19.16
C ASP A 413 10.19 -5.69 19.62
N ARG A 414 9.79 -4.70 18.81
CA ARG A 414 9.99 -3.28 19.14
C ARG A 414 9.31 -2.87 20.44
N LYS A 415 8.12 -3.39 20.75
CA LYS A 415 7.39 -3.10 21.99
C LYS A 415 8.03 -3.84 23.17
N ASN A 416 8.42 -5.09 22.95
CA ASN A 416 9.04 -5.93 23.96
C ASN A 416 10.41 -5.38 24.40
N LYS A 417 11.23 -4.90 23.45
CA LYS A 417 12.52 -4.24 23.69
C LYS A 417 12.43 -3.01 24.60
N ILE A 418 11.33 -2.24 24.52
CA ILE A 418 11.13 -1.07 25.40
C ILE A 418 10.93 -1.52 26.86
N ILE A 419 10.20 -2.61 27.08
CA ILE A 419 9.98 -3.16 28.41
C ILE A 419 11.30 -3.74 28.96
N GLU A 420 12.03 -4.48 28.13
CA GLU A 420 13.31 -5.10 28.50
C GLU A 420 14.38 -4.05 28.81
N ALA A 421 14.47 -2.95 28.03
CA ALA A 421 15.35 -1.84 28.33
C ALA A 421 15.06 -1.22 29.71
N TYR A 422 13.77 -1.04 30.04
CA TYR A 422 13.34 -0.56 31.36
C TYR A 422 13.72 -1.54 32.48
N LEU A 423 13.50 -2.84 32.30
CA LEU A 423 13.83 -3.86 33.31
C LEU A 423 15.33 -4.00 33.56
N ASN A 424 16.16 -3.76 32.54
CA ASN A 424 17.62 -3.87 32.63
C ASN A 424 18.31 -2.58 33.11
N GLY A 425 17.56 -1.51 33.40
CA GLY A 425 18.14 -0.21 33.75
C GLY A 425 18.94 0.45 32.62
N LEU A 426 18.74 0.02 31.37
CA LEU A 426 19.35 0.60 30.18
C LEU A 426 18.52 1.84 29.77
N GLU A 427 18.67 2.93 30.51
CA GLU A 427 17.96 4.21 30.28
C GLU A 427 18.59 5.09 29.18
#